data_AF-A0A084QXP9-F1
#
_entry.id   AF-A0A084QXP9-F1
#
_cell.length_a   1.000
_cell.length_b   1.000
_cell.length_c   1.000
_cell.angle_alpha   90.00
_cell.angle_beta   90.00
_cell.angle_gamma   90.00
#
_symmetry.space_group_name_H-M   'P 1'
#
loop_
_entity.id
_entity.type
_entity.pdbx_description
1 polymer ?
#
loop_
_entity_poly.entity_id
_entity_poly.type
_entity_poly.pdbx_seq_one_letter_code
_entity_poly.pdbx_strand_id
1 'polypeptide(L)'
;MPQSTQHTMSQSTDGTLKVFARWRPPTEAEAAEGEICYRTIPEITGLSTITTIPEEDSVKIRPWGIVPETPWTSAPAFSAVLTPDRDNATVFETVVKSSIPQVMEGANCSFFAYGHSGSGKTHTIVGYDHQNNQELGLSLAAARNLFQAIHSLNHSNESSSQGPLGIGLSVFEMRNKVAVDLLNNGQECAIKEGHDGKVHIRGQPEMLEGGEVRVNFIAKKPHWTFETLEKDLLEAISLRSVGSSHVHDQSSRSHAIIEFEIINQVLIDARNSILDAKAKAVPMGKEQDDLQYKLSELRKKKLGAFHNVDPAIMALNVNDTMDRLVDLKKQVTRLQNQVTAAEQNADDILKGAHSPCVGAKLVFVDLAGAEYHKFTAEKATALQQSHQEKQEGCQINFDVMALKEVMRAWSTNQPWIPFRSSPLTMVLREYFVGQKKGTTAMIVTLSPAKERYTATLNSLRYGSLVGAPKGK
;
A
#
# COMPACT_ATOMS: atom_id res chain seq x y z
N MET A 1 16.32 34.26 -8.22
CA MET A 1 16.03 32.93 -8.78
C MET A 1 16.82 31.90 -8.00
N PRO A 2 16.22 31.08 -7.14
CA PRO A 2 16.97 30.05 -6.45
C PRO A 2 17.05 28.79 -7.32
N GLN A 3 18.27 28.30 -7.52
CA GLN A 3 18.57 27.05 -8.20
C GLN A 3 18.00 25.88 -7.41
N SER A 4 17.19 25.05 -8.07
CA SER A 4 16.66 23.80 -7.54
C SER A 4 17.78 22.76 -7.49
N THR A 5 18.34 22.53 -6.31
CA THR A 5 19.23 21.40 -6.06
C THR A 5 18.42 20.11 -6.13
N GLN A 6 18.47 19.45 -7.28
CA GLN A 6 17.94 18.10 -7.47
C GLN A 6 18.84 17.13 -6.69
N HIS A 7 18.34 16.64 -5.56
CA HIS A 7 18.93 15.49 -4.88
C HIS A 7 18.64 14.22 -5.68
N THR A 8 19.56 13.84 -6.56
CA THR A 8 19.57 12.52 -7.20
C THR A 8 20.15 11.52 -6.20
N MET A 9 19.30 10.91 -5.38
CA MET A 9 19.70 9.70 -4.65
C MET A 9 19.82 8.56 -5.64
N SER A 10 21.04 8.10 -5.90
CA SER A 10 21.31 6.85 -6.63
C SER A 10 20.85 5.67 -5.77
N GLN A 11 19.59 5.27 -5.92
CA GLN A 11 19.03 4.09 -5.26
C GLN A 11 19.30 2.86 -6.10
N SER A 12 19.92 1.85 -5.51
CA SER A 12 20.16 0.54 -6.13
C SER A 12 18.82 -0.15 -6.44
N THR A 13 18.56 -0.43 -7.72
CA THR A 13 17.31 -0.99 -8.26
C THR A 13 17.36 -2.50 -8.44
N ASP A 14 18.19 -3.22 -7.68
CA ASP A 14 18.42 -4.65 -7.89
C ASP A 14 17.35 -5.57 -7.26
N GLY A 15 16.08 -5.17 -7.36
CA GLY A 15 14.93 -5.99 -6.98
C GLY A 15 14.32 -6.62 -8.22
N THR A 16 14.31 -7.96 -8.31
CA THR A 16 13.59 -8.66 -9.38
C THR A 16 12.16 -8.94 -8.92
N LEU A 17 11.16 -8.38 -9.60
CA LEU A 17 9.75 -8.69 -9.35
C LEU A 17 9.50 -10.18 -9.66
N LYS A 18 9.05 -10.95 -8.68
CA LYS A 18 8.53 -12.31 -8.95
C LYS A 18 7.07 -12.22 -9.36
N VAL A 19 6.67 -12.93 -10.41
CA VAL A 19 5.28 -12.95 -10.86
C VAL A 19 4.76 -14.37 -10.83
N PHE A 20 3.62 -14.58 -10.20
CA PHE A 20 2.94 -15.86 -10.12
C PHE A 20 1.59 -15.74 -10.80
N ALA A 21 1.15 -16.79 -11.49
CA ALA A 21 -0.22 -16.89 -11.99
C ALA A 21 -0.99 -17.86 -11.10
N ARG A 22 -2.20 -17.51 -10.65
CA ARG A 22 -3.05 -18.38 -9.85
C ARG A 22 -4.42 -18.50 -10.49
N TRP A 23 -4.76 -19.70 -10.94
CA TRP A 23 -6.11 -20.03 -11.36
C TRP A 23 -6.96 -20.40 -10.15
N ARG A 24 -8.11 -19.77 -9.99
CA ARG A 24 -9.09 -20.23 -8.98
C ARG A 24 -9.86 -21.46 -9.49
N PRO A 25 -10.43 -22.28 -8.59
CA PRO A 25 -11.43 -23.28 -8.97
C PRO A 25 -12.59 -22.66 -9.76
N PRO A 26 -13.13 -23.36 -10.77
CA PRO A 26 -14.38 -22.98 -11.41
C PRO A 26 -15.53 -23.13 -10.42
N THR A 27 -16.55 -22.28 -10.51
CA THR A 27 -17.83 -22.56 -9.85
C THR A 27 -18.58 -23.65 -10.62
N GLU A 28 -19.59 -24.27 -10.01
CA GLU A 28 -20.42 -25.28 -10.69
C GLU A 28 -21.04 -24.75 -11.99
N ALA A 29 -21.49 -23.49 -11.98
CA ALA A 29 -22.05 -22.83 -13.17
C ALA A 29 -20.99 -22.64 -14.27
N GLU A 30 -19.79 -22.20 -13.90
CA GLU A 30 -18.70 -21.98 -14.85
C GLU A 30 -18.18 -23.28 -15.45
N ALA A 31 -18.12 -24.35 -14.66
CA ALA A 31 -17.75 -25.68 -15.15
C ALA A 31 -18.76 -26.20 -16.19
N ALA A 32 -20.05 -25.85 -16.07
CA ALA A 32 -21.09 -26.23 -17.03
C ALA A 32 -21.02 -25.42 -18.34
N GLU A 33 -20.64 -24.14 -18.28
CA GLU A 33 -20.52 -23.25 -19.44
C GLU A 33 -19.19 -23.39 -20.20
N GLY A 34 -18.19 -24.01 -19.55
CA GLY A 34 -16.88 -24.28 -20.11
C GLY A 34 -15.78 -23.39 -19.54
N GLU A 35 -14.57 -23.92 -19.59
CA GLU A 35 -13.36 -23.29 -19.03
C GLU A 35 -12.42 -22.80 -20.13
N ILE A 36 -11.59 -21.82 -19.79
CA ILE A 36 -10.52 -21.34 -20.65
C ILE A 36 -9.47 -22.44 -20.81
N CYS A 37 -9.25 -22.88 -22.03
CA CYS A 37 -8.14 -23.76 -22.36
C CYS A 37 -6.81 -23.01 -22.27
N TYR A 38 -5.87 -23.56 -21.49
CA TYR A 38 -4.50 -23.05 -21.42
C TYR A 38 -3.49 -24.19 -21.27
N ARG A 39 -2.25 -23.91 -21.63
CA ARG A 39 -1.09 -24.77 -21.35
C ARG A 39 0.01 -23.97 -20.69
N THR A 40 0.73 -24.61 -19.80
CA THR A 40 1.91 -24.05 -19.13
C THR A 40 3.14 -24.80 -19.60
N ILE A 41 4.18 -24.08 -20.00
CA ILE A 41 5.45 -24.66 -20.44
C ILE A 41 6.53 -24.14 -19.48
N PRO A 42 7.17 -25.02 -18.69
CA PRO A 42 8.35 -24.67 -17.91
C PRO A 42 9.53 -24.36 -18.84
N GLU A 43 10.24 -23.27 -18.57
CA GLU A 43 11.38 -22.80 -19.35
C GLU A 43 12.69 -23.11 -18.63
N ILE A 44 13.78 -23.25 -19.39
CA ILE A 44 15.13 -23.51 -18.84
C ILE A 44 15.57 -22.41 -17.85
N THR A 45 15.02 -21.20 -17.99
CA THR A 45 15.29 -20.07 -17.10
C THR A 45 14.73 -20.25 -15.68
N GLY A 46 13.93 -21.30 -15.43
CA GLY A 46 13.18 -21.49 -14.18
C GLY A 46 11.88 -20.68 -14.12
N LEU A 47 11.56 -19.93 -15.18
CA LEU A 47 10.25 -19.28 -15.36
C LEU A 47 9.33 -20.19 -16.19
N SER A 48 8.05 -19.85 -16.25
CA SER A 48 7.05 -20.55 -17.06
C SER A 48 6.43 -19.59 -18.08
N THR A 49 6.09 -20.13 -19.24
CA THR A 49 5.20 -19.50 -20.21
C THR A 49 3.79 -20.08 -20.10
N ILE A 50 2.80 -19.23 -20.31
CA ILE A 50 1.38 -19.59 -20.42
C ILE A 50 0.94 -19.31 -21.86
N THR A 51 0.35 -20.31 -22.52
CA THR A 51 -0.39 -20.15 -23.77
C THR A 51 -1.88 -20.32 -23.50
N THR A 52 -2.70 -19.32 -23.83
CA THR A 52 -4.16 -19.46 -23.85
C THR A 52 -4.62 -19.88 -25.24
N ILE A 53 -5.56 -20.81 -25.30
CA ILE A 53 -6.09 -21.38 -26.54
C ILE A 53 -7.56 -20.97 -26.64
N PRO A 54 -7.91 -20.06 -27.56
CA PRO A 54 -9.29 -19.68 -27.78
C PRO A 54 -10.02 -20.79 -28.55
N GLU A 55 -11.35 -20.83 -28.51
CA GLU A 55 -12.13 -21.86 -29.22
C GLU A 55 -12.04 -21.73 -30.74
N GLU A 56 -12.25 -22.83 -31.46
CA GLU A 56 -12.12 -22.90 -32.93
C GLU A 56 -12.95 -21.83 -33.67
N ASP A 57 -14.09 -21.40 -33.11
CA ASP A 57 -15.00 -20.42 -33.71
C ASP A 57 -14.96 -19.02 -33.05
N SER A 58 -14.05 -18.79 -32.11
CA SER A 58 -13.98 -17.51 -31.41
C SER A 58 -13.41 -16.40 -32.30
N VAL A 59 -14.03 -15.20 -32.23
CA VAL A 59 -13.68 -14.07 -33.10
C VAL A 59 -13.48 -12.76 -32.33
N LYS A 60 -12.58 -11.91 -32.82
CA LYS A 60 -12.35 -10.53 -32.37
C LYS A 60 -12.85 -9.54 -33.41
N ILE A 61 -13.62 -8.56 -32.94
CA ILE A 61 -14.01 -7.40 -33.74
C ILE A 61 -12.86 -6.39 -33.75
N ARG A 62 -12.40 -6.01 -34.95
CA ARG A 62 -11.42 -4.94 -35.17
C ARG A 62 -12.04 -3.85 -36.06
N PRO A 63 -11.46 -2.64 -36.10
CA PRO A 63 -11.96 -1.56 -36.96
C PRO A 63 -12.04 -1.93 -38.46
N TRP A 64 -11.24 -2.92 -38.89
CA TRP A 64 -11.17 -3.42 -40.26
C TRP A 64 -11.87 -4.77 -40.49
N GLY A 65 -12.66 -5.26 -39.52
CA GLY A 65 -13.46 -6.48 -39.69
C GLY A 65 -13.38 -7.47 -38.52
N ILE A 66 -14.09 -8.59 -38.67
CA ILE A 66 -14.10 -9.70 -37.73
C ILE A 66 -12.94 -10.64 -38.09
N VAL A 67 -12.06 -10.93 -37.13
CA VAL A 67 -10.91 -11.84 -37.30
C VAL A 67 -10.99 -13.00 -36.31
N PRO A 68 -10.55 -14.22 -36.65
CA PRO A 68 -10.45 -15.31 -35.69
C PRO A 68 -9.55 -14.93 -34.50
N GLU A 69 -9.92 -15.34 -33.30
CA GLU A 69 -9.00 -15.27 -32.18
C GLU A 69 -7.86 -16.27 -32.37
N THR A 70 -6.65 -15.83 -32.06
CA THR A 70 -5.45 -16.67 -32.13
C THR A 70 -4.97 -16.98 -30.72
N PRO A 71 -4.35 -18.17 -30.52
CA PRO A 71 -3.65 -18.47 -29.28
C PRO A 71 -2.69 -17.35 -28.90
N TRP A 72 -2.67 -16.99 -27.62
CA TRP A 72 -1.73 -16.01 -27.09
C TRP A 72 -0.74 -16.70 -26.18
N THR A 73 0.56 -16.49 -26.41
CA THR A 73 1.64 -17.02 -25.57
C THR A 73 2.37 -15.86 -24.91
N SER A 74 2.60 -15.98 -23.61
CA SER A 74 3.41 -15.03 -22.82
C SER A 74 4.91 -15.22 -23.06
N ALA A 75 5.70 -14.19 -22.73
CA ALA A 75 7.13 -14.38 -22.51
C ALA A 75 7.37 -15.26 -21.26
N PRO A 76 8.56 -15.89 -21.13
CA PRO A 76 8.98 -16.56 -19.89
C PRO A 76 8.96 -15.57 -18.73
N ALA A 77 7.86 -15.50 -17.97
CA ALA A 77 7.62 -14.39 -17.05
C ALA A 77 7.11 -14.82 -15.68
N PHE A 78 6.59 -16.05 -15.57
CA PHE A 78 5.94 -16.50 -14.33
C PHE A 78 6.88 -17.42 -13.55
N SER A 79 7.19 -17.07 -12.30
CA SER A 79 7.98 -17.90 -11.38
C SER A 79 7.27 -19.22 -11.06
N ALA A 80 5.92 -19.23 -11.01
CA ALA A 80 5.13 -20.44 -11.04
C ALA A 80 3.70 -20.16 -11.56
N VAL A 81 3.05 -21.21 -12.08
CA VAL A 81 1.63 -21.20 -12.44
C VAL A 81 0.92 -22.18 -11.51
N LEU A 82 0.07 -21.64 -10.65
CA LEU A 82 -0.66 -22.34 -9.60
C LEU A 82 -2.02 -22.75 -10.16
N THR A 83 -2.23 -24.07 -10.23
CA THR A 83 -3.42 -24.70 -10.80
C THR A 83 -4.60 -24.67 -9.82
N PRO A 84 -5.84 -24.87 -10.30
CA PRO A 84 -7.04 -24.76 -9.47
C PRO A 84 -7.10 -25.71 -8.25
N ASP A 85 -6.41 -26.84 -8.28
CA ASP A 85 -6.30 -27.80 -7.17
C ASP A 85 -5.47 -27.29 -5.97
N ARG A 86 -4.82 -26.12 -6.10
CA ARG A 86 -3.89 -25.59 -5.09
C ARG A 86 -4.62 -24.71 -4.08
N ASP A 87 -4.72 -25.23 -2.87
CA ASP A 87 -5.21 -24.51 -1.69
C ASP A 87 -4.32 -23.33 -1.28
N ASN A 88 -4.81 -22.48 -0.37
CA ASN A 88 -4.06 -21.31 0.06
C ASN A 88 -2.75 -21.66 0.78
N ALA A 89 -2.69 -22.76 1.53
CA ALA A 89 -1.47 -23.21 2.19
C ALA A 89 -0.35 -23.55 1.18
N THR A 90 -0.67 -24.27 0.10
CA THR A 90 0.30 -24.58 -0.96
C THR A 90 0.77 -23.31 -1.67
N VAL A 91 -0.14 -22.35 -1.90
CA VAL A 91 0.21 -21.03 -2.45
C VAL A 91 1.13 -20.27 -1.50
N PHE A 92 0.87 -20.30 -0.18
CA PHE A 92 1.73 -19.67 0.82
C PHE A 92 3.14 -20.25 0.82
N GLU A 93 3.26 -21.58 0.82
CA GLU A 93 4.56 -22.26 0.78
C GLU A 93 5.36 -21.89 -0.48
N THR A 94 4.67 -21.78 -1.63
CA THR A 94 5.32 -21.45 -2.91
C THR A 94 5.73 -19.98 -3.01
N VAL A 95 4.87 -19.06 -2.56
CA VAL A 95 5.00 -17.62 -2.85
C VAL A 95 5.64 -16.86 -1.69
N VAL A 96 5.21 -17.12 -0.46
CA VAL A 96 5.45 -16.25 0.69
C VAL A 96 6.48 -16.83 1.67
N LYS A 97 6.51 -18.14 1.88
CA LYS A 97 7.33 -18.78 2.93
C LYS A 97 8.79 -18.32 2.95
N SER A 98 9.43 -18.24 1.78
CA SER A 98 10.83 -17.82 1.65
C SER A 98 11.10 -16.37 2.09
N SER A 99 10.07 -15.53 2.21
CA SER A 99 10.18 -14.16 2.70
C SER A 99 10.24 -14.05 4.22
N ILE A 100 9.74 -15.05 4.96
CA ILE A 100 9.76 -15.06 6.43
C ILE A 100 11.20 -14.88 6.97
N PRO A 101 12.20 -15.72 6.60
CA PRO A 101 13.57 -15.51 7.05
C PRO A 101 14.16 -14.17 6.59
N GLN A 102 13.83 -13.69 5.39
CA GLN A 102 14.30 -12.38 4.89
C GLN A 102 13.80 -11.24 5.79
N VAL A 103 12.53 -11.27 6.23
CA VAL A 103 11.97 -10.31 7.19
C VAL A 103 12.68 -10.42 8.53
N MET A 104 12.96 -11.65 9.01
CA MET A 104 13.73 -11.86 10.23
C MET A 104 15.19 -11.35 10.14
N GLU A 105 15.72 -11.13 8.94
CA GLU A 105 17.03 -10.53 8.68
C GLU A 105 16.98 -9.00 8.43
N GLY A 106 15.79 -8.40 8.53
CA GLY A 106 15.60 -6.96 8.38
C GLY A 106 15.14 -6.50 6.99
N ALA A 107 14.76 -7.43 6.10
CA ALA A 107 14.33 -7.08 4.75
C ALA A 107 12.83 -6.78 4.66
N ASN A 108 12.46 -5.83 3.80
CA ASN A 108 11.07 -5.54 3.51
C ASN A 108 10.57 -6.41 2.36
N CYS A 109 9.44 -7.09 2.55
CA CYS A 109 8.81 -7.95 1.56
C CYS A 109 7.38 -7.49 1.26
N SER A 110 6.95 -7.59 0.00
CA SER A 110 5.65 -7.10 -0.45
C SER A 110 4.98 -8.02 -1.48
N PHE A 111 3.68 -8.27 -1.29
CA PHE A 111 2.89 -9.21 -2.08
C PHE A 111 1.63 -8.54 -2.59
N PHE A 112 1.47 -8.51 -3.91
CA PHE A 112 0.35 -7.83 -4.59
C PHE A 112 -0.57 -8.86 -5.25
N ALA A 113 -1.85 -8.91 -4.90
CA ALA A 113 -2.84 -9.64 -5.68
C ALA A 113 -3.45 -8.74 -6.75
N TYR A 114 -3.35 -9.16 -8.01
CA TYR A 114 -3.83 -8.41 -9.18
C TYR A 114 -4.69 -9.31 -10.08
N GLY A 115 -5.79 -8.78 -10.61
CA GLY A 115 -6.69 -9.51 -11.48
C GLY A 115 -8.04 -8.79 -11.64
N HIS A 116 -8.88 -9.28 -12.55
CA HIS A 116 -10.22 -8.74 -12.72
C HIS A 116 -11.13 -9.02 -11.49
N SER A 117 -12.30 -8.38 -11.42
CA SER A 117 -13.27 -8.64 -10.34
C SER A 117 -13.75 -10.10 -10.37
N GLY A 118 -13.83 -10.76 -9.21
CA GLY A 118 -14.21 -12.18 -9.11
C GLY A 118 -13.11 -13.20 -9.46
N SER A 119 -11.87 -12.76 -9.70
CA SER A 119 -10.75 -13.68 -10.02
C SER A 119 -10.08 -14.34 -8.80
N GLY A 120 -10.45 -13.97 -7.57
CA GLY A 120 -9.91 -14.58 -6.33
C GLY A 120 -8.81 -13.79 -5.59
N LYS A 121 -8.68 -12.47 -5.85
CA LYS A 121 -7.70 -11.60 -5.16
C LYS A 121 -7.86 -11.60 -3.64
N THR A 122 -9.04 -11.25 -3.14
CA THR A 122 -9.36 -11.19 -1.72
C THR A 122 -9.28 -12.57 -1.06
N HIS A 123 -9.78 -13.62 -1.72
CA HIS A 123 -9.59 -15.00 -1.27
C HIS A 123 -8.12 -15.37 -1.09
N THR A 124 -7.25 -14.89 -1.98
CA THR A 124 -5.81 -15.16 -1.89
C THR A 124 -5.17 -14.40 -0.73
N ILE A 125 -5.45 -13.10 -0.58
CA ILE A 125 -4.77 -12.27 0.42
C ILE A 125 -5.34 -12.46 1.84
N VAL A 126 -6.66 -12.46 1.97
CA VAL A 126 -7.39 -12.49 3.25
C VAL A 126 -7.91 -13.90 3.56
N GLY A 127 -8.45 -14.58 2.55
CA GLY A 127 -9.21 -15.82 2.75
C GLY A 127 -10.64 -15.55 3.24
N TYR A 128 -11.47 -16.60 3.27
CA TYR A 128 -12.85 -16.53 3.79
C TYR A 128 -13.10 -17.54 4.91
N ASP A 129 -12.42 -18.69 4.88
CA ASP A 129 -12.42 -19.66 5.97
C ASP A 129 -11.18 -19.46 6.84
N HIS A 130 -11.37 -18.82 7.98
CA HIS A 130 -10.31 -18.52 8.94
C HIS A 130 -10.14 -19.63 9.99
N GLN A 131 -11.04 -20.62 10.02
CA GLN A 131 -10.98 -21.73 10.97
C GLN A 131 -10.15 -22.89 10.41
N ASN A 132 -10.17 -23.07 9.08
CA ASN A 132 -9.36 -24.06 8.42
C ASN A 132 -7.95 -23.52 8.09
N ASN A 133 -6.94 -24.10 8.73
CA ASN A 133 -5.54 -23.73 8.52
C ASN A 133 -5.05 -23.87 7.07
N GLN A 134 -5.65 -24.74 6.26
CA GLN A 134 -5.29 -24.91 4.84
C GLN A 134 -5.85 -23.78 3.95
N GLU A 135 -6.90 -23.10 4.40
CA GLU A 135 -7.64 -22.10 3.63
C GLU A 135 -7.37 -20.66 4.05
N LEU A 136 -6.52 -20.45 5.07
CA LEU A 136 -6.13 -19.11 5.48
C LEU A 136 -5.55 -18.31 4.32
N GLY A 137 -5.99 -17.06 4.17
CA GLY A 137 -5.34 -16.16 3.23
C GLY A 137 -3.86 -15.96 3.57
N LEU A 138 -3.11 -15.54 2.56
CA LEU A 138 -1.67 -15.38 2.66
C LEU A 138 -1.22 -14.46 3.80
N SER A 139 -2.02 -13.45 4.16
CA SER A 139 -1.70 -12.53 5.24
C SER A 139 -1.73 -13.22 6.62
N LEU A 140 -2.79 -13.97 6.94
CA LEU A 140 -2.90 -14.69 8.21
C LEU A 140 -1.91 -15.86 8.29
N ALA A 141 -1.73 -16.61 7.20
CA ALA A 141 -0.71 -17.66 7.13
C ALA A 141 0.70 -17.09 7.40
N ALA A 142 1.00 -15.91 6.84
CA ALA A 142 2.26 -15.22 7.07
C ALA A 142 2.41 -14.71 8.51
N ALA A 143 1.38 -14.08 9.07
CA ALA A 143 1.40 -13.60 10.45
C ALA A 143 1.69 -14.75 11.43
N ARG A 144 1.08 -15.91 11.23
CA ARG A 144 1.34 -17.11 12.03
C ARG A 144 2.80 -17.56 11.97
N ASN A 145 3.35 -17.64 10.75
CA ASN A 145 4.74 -18.05 10.55
C ASN A 145 5.73 -17.02 11.12
N LEU A 146 5.42 -15.72 11.01
CA LEU A 146 6.19 -14.66 11.66
C LEU A 146 6.18 -14.81 13.17
N PHE A 147 5.02 -15.05 13.81
CA PHE A 147 4.96 -15.27 15.25
C PHE A 147 5.76 -16.50 15.70
N GLN A 148 5.75 -17.59 14.92
CA GLN A 148 6.60 -18.76 15.21
C GLN A 148 8.10 -18.44 15.16
N ALA A 149 8.53 -17.66 14.16
CA ALA A 149 9.92 -17.23 14.03
C ALA A 149 10.31 -16.24 15.16
N ILE A 150 9.43 -15.29 15.47
CA ILE A 150 9.59 -14.33 16.57
C ILE A 150 9.69 -15.05 17.92
N HIS A 151 8.82 -16.04 18.17
CA HIS A 151 8.83 -16.81 19.41
C HIS A 151 10.17 -17.52 19.60
N SER A 152 10.71 -18.11 18.54
CA SER A 152 12.02 -18.76 18.55
C SER A 152 13.15 -17.78 18.88
N LEU A 153 13.13 -16.59 18.28
CA LEU A 153 14.11 -15.54 18.58
C LEU A 153 13.99 -14.99 20.00
N ASN A 154 12.78 -14.73 20.48
CA ASN A 154 12.54 -14.22 21.83
C ASN A 154 13.08 -15.20 22.90
N HIS A 155 12.95 -16.52 22.70
CA HIS A 155 13.53 -17.52 23.59
C HIS A 155 15.05 -17.58 23.52
N SER A 156 15.65 -17.37 22.34
CA SER A 156 17.11 -17.33 22.22
C SER A 156 17.76 -16.08 22.83
N ASN A 157 16.98 -15.00 23.01
CA ASN A 157 17.44 -13.68 23.42
C ASN A 157 16.76 -13.19 24.73
N GLU A 158 16.50 -14.09 25.67
CA GLU A 158 15.84 -13.77 26.97
C GLU A 158 16.56 -12.67 27.77
N SER A 159 17.85 -12.43 27.54
CA SER A 159 18.65 -11.38 28.20
C SER A 159 18.64 -10.02 27.49
N SER A 160 17.86 -9.84 26.41
CA SER A 160 17.86 -8.57 25.67
C SER A 160 17.15 -7.45 26.45
N SER A 161 17.82 -6.30 26.59
CA SER A 161 17.28 -5.11 27.25
C SER A 161 16.12 -4.44 26.50
N GLN A 162 15.82 -4.89 25.28
CA GLN A 162 14.84 -4.28 24.39
C GLN A 162 13.43 -4.93 24.47
N GLY A 163 13.26 -5.96 25.30
CA GLY A 163 12.00 -6.65 25.49
C GLY A 163 11.60 -7.58 24.33
N PRO A 164 10.46 -8.29 24.45
CA PRO A 164 10.03 -9.25 23.46
C PRO A 164 9.60 -8.55 22.16
N LEU A 165 9.97 -9.18 21.04
CA LEU A 165 9.50 -8.79 19.72
C LEU A 165 8.00 -9.17 19.57
N GLY A 166 7.29 -8.35 18.80
CA GLY A 166 5.91 -8.55 18.38
C GLY A 166 5.67 -8.00 16.96
N ILE A 167 4.40 -7.92 16.56
CA ILE A 167 3.98 -7.42 15.26
C ILE A 167 3.09 -6.19 15.43
N GLY A 168 3.46 -5.09 14.77
CA GLY A 168 2.60 -3.93 14.56
C GLY A 168 1.73 -4.15 13.33
N LEU A 169 0.41 -4.16 13.53
CA LEU A 169 -0.59 -4.31 12.47
C LEU A 169 -1.07 -2.93 12.02
N SER A 170 -1.03 -2.69 10.70
CA SER A 170 -1.73 -1.58 10.05
C SER A 170 -2.61 -2.11 8.93
N VAL A 171 -3.89 -1.72 8.93
CA VAL A 171 -4.88 -2.14 7.91
C VAL A 171 -5.62 -0.91 7.42
N PHE A 172 -5.52 -0.60 6.14
CA PHE A 172 -6.21 0.54 5.55
C PHE A 172 -6.58 0.27 4.10
N GLU A 173 -7.61 0.96 3.62
CA GLU A 173 -7.98 0.92 2.21
C GLU A 173 -7.70 2.24 1.50
N MET A 174 -7.43 2.16 0.21
CA MET A 174 -7.32 3.32 -0.68
C MET A 174 -8.63 3.46 -1.45
N ARG A 175 -9.32 4.59 -1.27
CA ARG A 175 -10.60 4.90 -1.91
C ARG A 175 -10.66 6.39 -2.23
N ASN A 176 -11.06 6.77 -3.44
CA ASN A 176 -11.28 8.16 -3.83
C ASN A 176 -10.16 9.14 -3.43
N LYS A 177 -8.89 8.74 -3.64
CA LYS A 177 -7.68 9.54 -3.33
C LYS A 177 -7.39 9.75 -1.85
N VAL A 178 -8.17 9.17 -0.95
CA VAL A 178 -7.89 9.13 0.49
C VAL A 178 -7.52 7.71 0.92
N ALA A 179 -6.86 7.61 2.07
CA ALA A 179 -6.71 6.35 2.78
C ALA A 179 -7.80 6.28 3.86
N VAL A 180 -8.37 5.11 4.10
CA VAL A 180 -9.38 4.88 5.13
C VAL A 180 -8.81 3.88 6.12
N ASP A 181 -8.63 4.29 7.38
CA ASP A 181 -8.02 3.49 8.44
C ASP A 181 -9.03 2.48 9.00
N LEU A 182 -8.82 1.20 8.70
CA LEU A 182 -9.74 0.13 9.09
C LEU A 182 -9.51 -0.35 10.53
N LEU A 183 -8.40 0.03 11.17
CA LEU A 183 -8.17 -0.22 12.60
C LEU A 183 -8.70 0.90 13.49
N ASN A 184 -9.13 2.01 12.89
CA ASN A 184 -9.70 3.17 13.56
C ASN A 184 -11.09 3.50 13.00
N ASN A 185 -11.98 2.51 12.99
CA ASN A 185 -13.41 2.65 12.63
C ASN A 185 -13.67 3.26 11.24
N GLY A 186 -12.77 3.04 10.27
CA GLY A 186 -12.94 3.54 8.91
C GLY A 186 -12.74 5.05 8.78
N GLN A 187 -11.88 5.67 9.61
CA GLN A 187 -11.60 7.10 9.51
C GLN A 187 -10.79 7.46 8.26
N GLU A 188 -11.21 8.51 7.56
CA GLU A 188 -10.49 9.03 6.40
C GLU A 188 -9.22 9.78 6.80
N CYS A 189 -8.15 9.47 6.07
CA CYS A 189 -6.82 10.01 6.24
C CYS A 189 -6.33 10.63 4.92
N ALA A 190 -5.76 11.82 5.02
CA ALA A 190 -5.18 12.55 3.91
C ALA A 190 -3.77 12.04 3.60
N ILE A 191 -3.46 11.91 2.30
CA ILE A 191 -2.14 11.51 1.82
C ILE A 191 -1.35 12.77 1.50
N LYS A 192 -0.20 12.96 2.15
CA LYS A 192 0.65 14.15 2.01
C LYS A 192 2.10 13.76 1.85
N GLU A 193 2.82 14.42 0.96
CA GLU A 193 4.28 14.30 0.88
C GLU A 193 4.92 15.30 1.85
N GLY A 194 5.82 14.81 2.70
CA GLY A 194 6.63 15.62 3.60
C GLY A 194 7.75 16.34 2.86
N HIS A 195 8.40 17.30 3.53
CA HIS A 195 9.59 17.99 3.00
C HIS A 195 10.78 17.03 2.82
N ASP A 196 10.75 15.89 3.50
CA ASP A 196 11.72 14.80 3.41
C ASP A 196 11.47 13.90 2.18
N GLY A 197 10.45 14.20 1.39
CA GLY A 197 10.04 13.41 0.24
C GLY A 197 9.39 12.07 0.61
N LYS A 198 9.06 11.84 1.89
CA LYS A 198 8.30 10.67 2.34
C LYS A 198 6.81 10.95 2.22
N VAL A 199 6.04 9.90 1.92
CA VAL A 199 4.58 9.99 1.88
C VAL A 199 4.06 9.64 3.27
N HIS A 200 3.22 10.51 3.81
CA HIS A 200 2.55 10.36 5.09
C HIS A 200 1.05 10.24 4.90
N ILE A 201 0.46 9.25 5.54
CA ILE A 201 -0.98 9.11 5.65
C ILE A 201 -1.40 9.68 7.00
N ARG A 202 -2.11 10.81 6.99
CA ARG A 202 -2.45 11.59 8.20
C ARG A 202 -3.95 11.56 8.44
N GLY A 203 -4.34 11.09 9.62
CA GLY A 203 -5.71 11.21 10.13
C GLY A 203 -6.03 12.64 10.55
N GLN A 204 -7.25 12.82 11.07
CA GLN A 204 -7.68 14.11 11.59
C GLN A 204 -6.84 14.49 12.83
N PRO A 205 -6.36 15.74 12.91
CA PRO A 205 -5.63 16.21 14.09
C PRO A 205 -6.57 16.30 15.29
N GLU A 206 -6.05 15.97 16.46
CA GLU A 206 -6.75 16.04 17.73
C GLU A 206 -6.20 17.21 18.55
N MET A 207 -7.08 18.04 19.13
CA MET A 207 -6.69 19.06 20.11
C MET A 207 -6.79 18.45 21.51
N LEU A 208 -5.68 18.45 22.24
CA LEU A 208 -5.62 17.95 23.61
C LEU A 208 -5.97 19.05 24.63
N GLU A 209 -6.31 18.66 25.86
CA GLU A 209 -6.75 19.57 26.93
C GLU A 209 -5.74 20.67 27.32
N GLY A 210 -4.50 20.63 26.82
CA GLY A 210 -3.45 21.64 27.02
C GLY A 210 -3.21 22.59 25.83
N GLY A 211 -4.03 22.56 24.79
CA GLY A 211 -3.80 23.31 23.55
C GLY A 211 -2.74 22.69 22.62
N GLU A 212 -2.20 21.53 23.00
CA GLU A 212 -1.36 20.69 22.15
C GLU A 212 -2.19 20.11 20.99
N VAL A 213 -1.56 19.92 19.83
CA VAL A 213 -2.24 19.40 18.63
C VAL A 213 -1.55 18.13 18.18
N ARG A 214 -2.17 16.98 18.44
CA ARG A 214 -1.65 15.68 18.02
C ARG A 214 -2.04 15.39 16.58
N VAL A 215 -1.04 15.14 15.74
CA VAL A 215 -1.25 14.68 14.36
C VAL A 215 -1.34 13.16 14.39
N ASN A 216 -2.50 12.63 14.01
CA ASN A 216 -2.72 11.20 13.93
C ASN A 216 -2.21 10.66 12.58
N PHE A 217 -1.65 9.46 12.62
CA PHE A 217 -1.25 8.68 11.44
C PHE A 217 -2.15 7.45 11.34
N ILE A 218 -2.00 6.66 10.27
CA ILE A 218 -2.61 5.32 10.21
C ILE A 218 -2.25 4.54 11.46
N ALA A 219 -3.27 3.95 12.08
CA ALA A 219 -3.12 3.16 13.28
C ALA A 219 -2.15 2.01 13.05
N LYS A 220 -1.30 1.79 14.04
CA LYS A 220 -0.37 0.67 14.12
C LYS A 220 -0.56 -0.01 15.46
N LYS A 221 -1.43 -1.02 15.49
CA LYS A 221 -1.78 -1.74 16.71
C LYS A 221 -0.72 -2.81 17.03
N PRO A 222 -0.12 -2.81 18.22
CA PRO A 222 0.88 -3.80 18.59
C PRO A 222 0.23 -5.11 19.05
N HIS A 223 0.78 -6.25 18.61
CA HIS A 223 0.34 -7.59 18.98
C HIS A 223 1.54 -8.47 19.33
N TRP A 224 1.43 -9.26 20.40
CA TRP A 224 2.46 -10.22 20.81
C TRP A 224 2.04 -11.68 20.60
N THR A 225 0.79 -11.92 20.19
CA THR A 225 0.30 -13.27 19.85
C THR A 225 -0.50 -13.24 18.55
N PHE A 226 -0.55 -14.39 17.87
CA PHE A 226 -1.28 -14.56 16.62
C PHE A 226 -2.79 -14.32 16.79
N GLU A 227 -3.38 -14.77 17.88
CA GLU A 227 -4.82 -14.74 18.14
C GLU A 227 -5.33 -13.30 18.27
N THR A 228 -4.55 -12.42 18.93
CA THR A 228 -4.92 -11.00 19.05
C THR A 228 -4.81 -10.26 17.72
N LEU A 229 -3.80 -10.59 16.90
CA LEU A 229 -3.63 -10.01 15.57
C LEU A 229 -4.72 -10.49 14.62
N GLU A 230 -5.02 -11.79 14.63
CA GLU A 230 -6.07 -12.39 13.81
C GLU A 230 -7.42 -11.73 14.08
N LYS A 231 -7.79 -11.59 15.35
CA LYS A 231 -9.03 -10.91 15.73
C LYS A 231 -9.13 -9.49 15.14
N ASP A 232 -8.12 -8.64 15.39
CA ASP A 232 -8.15 -7.24 14.94
C ASP A 232 -8.07 -7.11 13.42
N LEU A 233 -7.34 -8.00 12.73
CA LEU A 233 -7.30 -8.04 11.27
C LEU A 233 -8.66 -8.44 10.69
N LEU A 234 -9.32 -9.46 11.23
CA LEU A 234 -10.64 -9.88 10.76
C LEU A 234 -11.72 -8.82 11.02
N GLU A 235 -11.67 -8.15 12.17
CA GLU A 235 -12.55 -7.01 12.48
C GLU A 235 -12.33 -5.87 11.48
N ALA A 236 -11.08 -5.48 11.22
CA ALA A 236 -10.75 -4.44 10.25
C ALA A 236 -11.21 -4.79 8.82
N ILE A 237 -11.01 -6.04 8.38
CA ILE A 237 -11.46 -6.47 7.05
C ILE A 237 -12.98 -6.54 6.95
N SER A 238 -13.69 -6.84 8.05
CA SER A 238 -15.15 -6.83 8.05
C SER A 238 -15.71 -5.43 7.73
N LEU A 239 -15.04 -4.36 8.16
CA LEU A 239 -15.42 -2.98 7.84
C LEU A 239 -15.27 -2.66 6.34
N ARG A 240 -14.32 -3.30 5.66
CA ARG A 240 -14.17 -3.19 4.20
C ARG A 240 -15.37 -3.79 3.46
N SER A 241 -16.05 -4.78 4.03
CA SER A 241 -17.17 -5.48 3.38
C SER A 241 -18.51 -4.72 3.45
N VAL A 242 -18.62 -3.65 4.27
CA VAL A 242 -19.91 -2.97 4.58
C VAL A 242 -20.11 -1.67 3.77
N GLY A 243 -19.49 -1.55 2.58
CA GLY A 243 -19.61 -0.37 1.72
C GLY A 243 -21.01 -0.14 1.13
N SER A 244 -21.38 1.12 0.91
CA SER A 244 -22.73 1.62 0.58
C SER A 244 -23.28 1.31 -0.83
N SER A 245 -22.75 0.31 -1.56
CA SER A 245 -23.21 -0.01 -2.92
C SER A 245 -24.24 -1.15 -2.93
N HIS A 246 -25.39 -0.91 -3.54
CA HIS A 246 -26.47 -1.90 -3.67
C HIS A 246 -26.20 -2.98 -4.75
N VAL A 247 -25.08 -2.92 -5.49
CA VAL A 247 -24.90 -3.67 -6.75
C VAL A 247 -23.58 -4.45 -6.85
N HIS A 248 -22.52 -4.07 -6.12
CA HIS A 248 -21.20 -4.73 -6.23
C HIS A 248 -20.51 -4.97 -4.87
N ASP A 249 -19.73 -6.06 -4.79
CA ASP A 249 -18.85 -6.36 -3.65
C ASP A 249 -17.79 -5.27 -3.49
N GLN A 250 -17.74 -4.66 -2.31
CA GLN A 250 -16.85 -3.55 -1.96
C GLN A 250 -15.36 -3.93 -2.09
N SER A 251 -15.01 -5.21 -1.94
CA SER A 251 -13.64 -5.72 -2.16
C SER A 251 -13.12 -5.44 -3.57
N SER A 252 -14.03 -5.28 -4.56
CA SER A 252 -13.70 -4.96 -5.94
C SER A 252 -13.48 -3.48 -6.21
N ARG A 253 -13.84 -2.60 -5.26
CA ARG A 253 -13.89 -1.14 -5.40
C ARG A 253 -12.83 -0.38 -4.59
N SER A 254 -12.13 -1.04 -3.68
CA SER A 254 -11.03 -0.43 -2.92
C SER A 254 -9.80 -1.33 -2.92
N HIS A 255 -8.63 -0.71 -2.83
CA HIS A 255 -7.38 -1.43 -2.63
C HIS A 255 -7.11 -1.54 -1.14
N ALA A 256 -6.99 -2.76 -0.59
CA ALA A 256 -6.61 -2.93 0.81
C ALA A 256 -5.12 -3.17 0.96
N ILE A 257 -4.52 -2.55 1.97
CA ILE A 257 -3.14 -2.72 2.38
C ILE A 257 -3.15 -3.27 3.81
N ILE A 258 -2.49 -4.42 4.00
CA ILE A 258 -2.25 -5.04 5.29
C ILE A 258 -0.73 -5.03 5.50
N GLU A 259 -0.26 -4.26 6.46
CA GLU A 259 1.15 -4.15 6.81
C GLU A 259 1.40 -4.81 8.18
N PHE A 260 2.37 -5.71 8.22
CA PHE A 260 2.97 -6.23 9.43
C PHE A 260 4.36 -5.62 9.58
N GLU A 261 4.65 -4.98 10.71
CA GLU A 261 5.99 -4.51 11.06
C GLU A 261 6.49 -5.24 12.30
N ILE A 262 7.73 -5.70 12.29
CA ILE A 262 8.35 -6.26 13.50
C ILE A 262 8.69 -5.13 14.46
N ILE A 263 8.17 -5.20 15.69
CA ILE A 263 8.30 -4.14 16.69
C ILE A 263 8.70 -4.71 18.05
N ASN A 264 9.12 -3.83 18.96
CA ASN A 264 9.25 -4.09 20.39
C ASN A 264 8.74 -2.87 21.17
N GLN A 265 8.62 -3.01 22.49
CA GLN A 265 8.10 -1.93 23.34
C GLN A 265 8.97 -0.66 23.25
N VAL A 266 10.30 -0.82 23.20
CA VAL A 266 11.24 0.30 23.13
C VAL A 266 11.02 1.15 21.87
N LEU A 267 10.78 0.53 20.72
CA LEU A 267 10.47 1.25 19.48
C LEU A 267 9.11 1.94 19.55
N ILE A 268 8.11 1.31 20.16
CA ILE A 268 6.77 1.90 20.34
C ILE A 268 6.89 3.17 21.20
N ASP A 269 7.57 3.08 22.34
CA ASP A 269 7.72 4.21 23.27
C ASP A 269 8.52 5.36 22.64
N ALA A 270 9.56 5.05 21.87
CA ALA A 270 10.32 6.04 21.12
C ALA A 270 9.46 6.77 20.08
N ARG A 271 8.60 6.05 19.35
CA ARG A 271 7.66 6.64 18.39
C ARG A 271 6.59 7.50 19.07
N ASN A 272 6.04 7.05 20.19
CA ASN A 272 5.10 7.84 20.98
C ASN A 272 5.73 9.14 21.49
N SER A 273 7.00 9.08 21.92
CA SER A 273 7.76 10.26 22.32
C SER A 273 7.93 11.28 21.18
N ILE A 274 8.09 10.83 19.93
CA ILE A 274 8.09 11.71 18.75
C ILE A 274 6.73 12.39 18.58
N LEU A 275 5.64 11.64 18.70
CA LEU A 275 4.29 12.19 18.56
C LEU A 275 4.00 13.25 19.62
N ASP A 276 4.37 12.99 20.87
CA ASP A 276 4.18 13.92 21.98
C ASP A 276 5.05 15.18 21.84
N ALA A 277 6.30 15.03 21.42
CA ALA A 277 7.18 16.17 21.14
C ALA A 277 6.63 17.04 19.99
N LYS A 278 6.12 16.40 18.92
CA LYS A 278 5.50 17.10 17.79
C LYS A 278 4.20 17.79 18.19
N ALA A 279 3.39 17.16 19.06
CA ALA A 279 2.11 17.73 19.50
C ALA A 279 2.28 19.08 20.23
N LYS A 280 3.39 19.24 20.95
CA LYS A 280 3.81 20.49 21.59
C LYS A 280 4.38 21.50 20.60
N ALA A 281 5.21 21.04 19.66
CA ALA A 281 5.89 21.92 18.71
C ALA A 281 4.95 22.55 17.67
N VAL A 282 3.93 21.82 17.21
CA VAL A 282 3.06 22.24 16.10
C VAL A 282 2.29 23.55 16.39
N PRO A 283 1.57 23.70 17.52
CA PRO A 283 0.85 24.93 17.83
C PRO A 283 1.78 26.15 17.92
N MET A 284 2.94 25.99 18.58
CA MET A 284 3.92 27.07 18.73
C MET A 284 4.52 27.51 17.39
N GLY A 285 4.82 26.54 16.50
CA GLY A 285 5.29 26.83 15.16
C GLY A 285 4.25 27.59 14.34
N LYS A 286 2.97 27.20 14.44
CA LYS A 286 1.87 27.90 13.79
C LYS A 286 1.71 29.34 14.31
N GLU A 287 1.75 29.56 15.62
CA GLU A 287 1.69 30.90 16.21
C GLU A 287 2.86 31.78 15.73
N GLN A 288 4.07 31.21 15.66
CA GLN A 288 5.24 31.89 15.11
C GLN A 288 5.02 32.32 13.66
N ASP A 289 4.56 31.42 12.79
CA ASP A 289 4.36 31.70 11.37
C ASP A 289 3.24 32.72 11.16
N ASP A 290 2.14 32.62 11.92
CA ASP A 290 1.04 33.57 11.88
C ASP A 290 1.51 34.99 12.27
N LEU A 291 2.33 35.13 13.32
CA LEU A 291 2.88 36.43 13.72
C LEU A 291 3.89 36.98 12.69
N GLN A 292 4.75 36.13 12.12
CA GLN A 292 5.66 36.53 11.05
C GLN A 292 4.90 37.04 9.83
N TYR A 293 3.85 36.34 9.43
CA TYR A 293 2.98 36.75 8.33
C TYR A 293 2.36 38.12 8.60
N LYS A 294 1.73 38.32 9.77
CA LYS A 294 1.11 39.59 10.17
C LYS A 294 2.11 40.76 10.13
N LEU A 295 3.31 40.57 10.67
CA LEU A 295 4.37 41.58 10.63
C LEU A 295 4.87 41.85 9.20
N SER A 296 4.91 40.83 8.34
CA SER A 296 5.29 40.98 6.94
C SER A 296 4.29 41.82 6.15
N GLU A 297 2.98 41.66 6.42
CA GLU A 297 1.91 42.43 5.78
C GLU A 297 1.98 43.91 6.19
N LEU A 298 2.21 44.20 7.48
CA LEU A 298 2.44 45.56 7.96
C LEU A 298 3.65 46.23 7.28
N ARG A 299 4.74 45.49 7.11
CA ARG A 299 5.94 45.99 6.39
C ARG A 299 5.64 46.29 4.93
N LYS A 300 4.96 45.39 4.21
CA LYS A 300 4.59 45.59 2.79
C LYS A 300 3.70 46.83 2.61
N LYS A 301 2.74 47.05 3.52
CA LYS A 301 1.92 48.27 3.52
C LYS A 301 2.76 49.53 3.71
N LYS A 302 3.67 49.53 4.70
CA LYS A 302 4.56 50.68 4.96
C LYS A 302 5.45 51.02 3.75
N LEU A 303 5.80 50.02 2.94
CA LEU A 303 6.55 50.16 1.70
C LEU A 303 5.68 50.51 0.48
N GLY A 304 4.38 50.72 0.65
CA GLY A 304 3.46 51.06 -0.44
C GLY A 304 3.12 49.90 -1.38
N ALA A 305 3.51 48.67 -1.04
CA ALA A 305 3.35 47.49 -1.91
C ALA A 305 1.96 46.82 -1.77
N PHE A 306 1.20 47.12 -0.72
CA PHE A 306 -0.11 46.52 -0.43
C PHE A 306 -1.07 47.56 0.16
N HIS A 307 -2.29 47.63 -0.37
CA HIS A 307 -3.27 48.67 0.00
C HIS A 307 -4.41 48.15 0.90
N ASN A 308 -4.74 46.85 0.82
CA ASN A 308 -5.78 46.21 1.64
C ASN A 308 -5.14 45.21 2.61
N VAL A 309 -4.82 45.67 3.82
CA VAL A 309 -4.42 44.81 4.94
C VAL A 309 -5.60 44.71 5.92
N ASP A 310 -5.80 43.53 6.50
CA ASP A 310 -6.84 43.28 7.50
C ASP A 310 -6.80 44.33 8.65
N PRO A 311 -7.93 44.96 9.01
CA PRO A 311 -7.99 45.90 10.14
C PRO A 311 -7.44 45.35 11.45
N ALA A 312 -7.62 44.06 11.74
CA ALA A 312 -7.09 43.41 12.93
C ALA A 312 -5.56 43.36 12.93
N ILE A 313 -4.94 43.21 11.75
CA ILE A 313 -3.47 43.27 11.59
C ILE A 313 -2.99 44.71 11.77
N MET A 314 -3.73 45.70 11.27
CA MET A 314 -3.37 47.12 11.41
C MET A 314 -3.39 47.61 12.86
N ALA A 315 -4.21 47.00 13.72
CA ALA A 315 -4.32 47.34 15.13
C ALA A 315 -3.19 46.76 16.00
N LEU A 316 -2.28 45.95 15.44
CA LEU A 316 -1.20 45.32 16.21
C LEU A 316 -0.16 46.33 16.70
N ASN A 317 0.25 46.19 17.96
CA ASN A 317 1.46 46.85 18.45
C ASN A 317 2.69 46.11 17.91
N VAL A 318 3.41 46.75 17.00
CA VAL A 318 4.57 46.16 16.31
C VAL A 318 5.68 45.76 17.29
N ASN A 319 5.94 46.55 18.33
CA ASN A 319 7.03 46.28 19.27
C ASN A 319 6.69 45.04 20.12
N ASP A 320 5.52 45.03 20.76
CA ASP A 320 5.07 43.89 21.56
C ASP A 320 5.00 42.60 20.73
N THR A 321 4.54 42.71 19.47
CA THR A 321 4.47 41.57 18.55
C THR A 321 5.87 41.06 18.18
N MET A 322 6.84 41.97 18.00
CA MET A 322 8.24 41.59 17.75
C MET A 322 8.86 40.90 18.96
N ASP A 323 8.64 41.41 20.17
CA ASP A 323 9.15 40.81 21.40
C ASP A 323 8.55 39.42 21.63
N ARG A 324 7.23 39.27 21.44
CA ARG A 324 6.54 37.98 21.49
C ARG A 324 7.09 37.02 20.43
N LEU A 325 7.36 37.50 19.22
CA LEU A 325 7.93 36.67 18.16
C LEU A 325 9.35 36.19 18.51
N VAL A 326 10.17 37.03 19.15
CA VAL A 326 11.52 36.64 19.61
C VAL A 326 11.43 35.53 20.66
N ASP A 327 10.52 35.66 21.62
CA ASP A 327 10.29 34.63 22.64
C ASP A 327 9.78 33.32 22.02
N LEU A 328 8.76 33.39 21.16
CA LEU A 328 8.23 32.23 20.43
C LEU A 328 9.31 31.51 19.61
N LYS A 329 10.17 32.25 18.91
CA LYS A 329 11.28 31.64 18.15
C LYS A 329 12.20 30.82 19.05
N LYS A 330 12.51 31.29 20.27
CA LYS A 330 13.31 30.53 21.24
C LYS A 330 12.58 29.26 21.68
N GLN A 331 11.28 29.37 21.98
CA GLN A 331 10.47 28.22 22.39
C GLN A 331 10.34 27.18 21.28
N VAL A 332 10.03 27.60 20.05
CA VAL A 332 9.93 26.74 18.86
C VAL A 332 11.26 26.04 18.60
N THR A 333 12.40 26.75 18.68
CA THR A 333 13.73 26.13 18.52
C THR A 333 13.96 25.04 19.56
N ARG A 334 13.60 25.29 20.83
CA ARG A 334 13.73 24.31 21.90
C ARG A 334 12.88 23.06 21.64
N LEU A 335 11.61 23.24 21.25
CA LEU A 335 10.71 22.12 20.95
C LEU A 335 11.14 21.35 19.70
N GLN A 336 11.62 22.03 18.66
CA GLN A 336 12.17 21.40 17.46
C GLN A 336 13.42 20.55 17.77
N ASN A 337 14.28 21.02 18.67
CA ASN A 337 15.42 20.23 19.14
C ASN A 337 14.96 18.96 19.89
N GLN A 338 13.87 19.04 20.68
CA GLN A 338 13.29 17.87 21.34
C GLN A 338 12.70 16.88 20.33
N VAL A 339 11.99 17.36 19.30
CA VAL A 339 11.50 16.52 18.20
C VAL A 339 12.66 15.82 17.51
N THR A 340 13.72 16.57 17.16
CA THR A 340 14.90 16.02 16.47
C THR A 340 15.61 14.97 17.33
N ALA A 341 15.75 15.21 18.64
CA ALA A 341 16.35 14.25 19.56
C ALA A 341 15.49 12.97 19.70
N ALA A 342 14.16 13.10 19.75
CA ALA A 342 13.27 11.95 19.79
C ALA A 342 13.30 11.14 18.49
N GLU A 343 13.36 11.82 17.33
CA GLU A 343 13.52 11.18 16.02
C GLU A 343 14.85 10.43 15.91
N GLN A 344 15.95 11.06 16.34
CA GLN A 344 17.27 10.44 16.36
C GLN A 344 17.29 9.18 17.26
N ASN A 345 16.67 9.24 18.44
CA ASN A 345 16.58 8.07 19.32
C ASN A 345 15.83 6.90 18.66
N ALA A 346 14.71 7.15 17.98
CA ALA A 346 14.00 6.09 17.27
C ALA A 346 14.82 5.52 16.09
N ASP A 347 15.54 6.37 15.35
CA ASP A 347 16.45 5.95 14.29
C ASP A 347 17.61 5.11 14.83
N ASP A 348 18.16 5.47 15.99
CA ASP A 348 19.24 4.73 16.66
C ASP A 348 18.74 3.37 17.17
N ILE A 349 17.51 3.28 17.67
CA ILE A 349 16.87 1.99 18.00
C ILE A 349 16.74 1.12 16.76
N LEU A 350 16.31 1.67 15.62
CA LEU A 350 16.18 0.92 14.37
C LEU A 350 17.53 0.45 13.81
N LYS A 351 18.59 1.27 13.91
CA LYS A 351 19.93 0.93 13.40
C LYS A 351 20.73 0.05 14.36
N GLY A 352 20.55 0.25 15.66
CA GLY A 352 21.26 -0.40 16.75
C GLY A 352 20.50 -1.55 17.41
N ALA A 353 19.34 -1.95 16.87
CA ALA A 353 18.60 -3.10 17.37
C ALA A 353 19.49 -4.35 17.36
N HIS A 354 19.55 -5.04 18.51
CA HIS A 354 20.22 -6.34 18.60
C HIS A 354 19.60 -7.36 17.65
N SER A 355 18.30 -7.21 17.37
CA SER A 355 17.56 -7.98 16.38
C SER A 355 17.46 -7.19 15.07
N PRO A 356 18.10 -7.65 13.98
CA PRO A 356 18.12 -6.92 12.70
C PRO A 356 16.74 -6.78 12.05
N CYS A 357 15.74 -7.54 12.52
CA CYS A 357 14.37 -7.52 12.04
C CYS A 357 13.53 -6.34 12.54
N VAL A 358 13.94 -5.62 13.60
CA VAL A 358 13.12 -4.52 14.14
C VAL A 358 12.92 -3.44 13.07
N GLY A 359 11.66 -3.12 12.76
CA GLY A 359 11.26 -2.22 11.69
C GLY A 359 11.11 -2.86 10.31
N ALA A 360 11.43 -4.16 10.16
CA ALA A 360 11.19 -4.88 8.92
C ALA A 360 9.69 -5.06 8.68
N LYS A 361 9.29 -4.93 7.41
CA LYS A 361 7.88 -4.97 7.00
C LYS A 361 7.57 -6.15 6.09
N LEU A 362 6.42 -6.79 6.34
CA LEU A 362 5.78 -7.72 5.44
C LEU A 362 4.41 -7.17 5.04
N VAL A 363 4.21 -6.94 3.74
CA VAL A 363 3.06 -6.17 3.25
C VAL A 363 2.26 -6.98 2.25
N PHE A 364 0.95 -7.01 2.42
CA PHE A 364 0.01 -7.62 1.50
C PHE A 364 -0.92 -6.56 0.94
N VAL A 365 -1.07 -6.55 -0.38
CA VAL A 365 -1.89 -5.58 -1.11
C VAL A 365 -2.92 -6.33 -1.93
N ASP A 366 -4.19 -6.18 -1.57
CA ASP A 366 -5.33 -6.67 -2.34
C ASP A 366 -5.85 -5.55 -3.23
N LEU A 367 -5.49 -5.57 -4.52
CA LEU A 367 -5.87 -4.52 -5.45
C LEU A 367 -7.33 -4.65 -5.87
N ALA A 368 -8.01 -3.52 -6.06
CA ALA A 368 -9.32 -3.47 -6.69
C ALA A 368 -9.31 -4.09 -8.10
N GLY A 369 -10.48 -4.50 -8.58
CA GLY A 369 -10.62 -5.22 -9.85
C GLY A 369 -10.24 -4.36 -11.07
N ALA A 370 -9.39 -4.88 -11.95
CA ALA A 370 -8.84 -4.12 -13.08
C ALA A 370 -9.83 -3.76 -14.21
N GLU A 371 -11.09 -4.22 -14.16
CA GLU A 371 -12.05 -4.10 -15.28
C GLU A 371 -13.45 -3.58 -14.88
N TYR A 372 -13.53 -2.78 -13.82
CA TYR A 372 -14.81 -2.36 -13.22
C TYR A 372 -15.86 -1.76 -14.21
N HIS A 373 -15.44 -1.17 -15.35
CA HIS A 373 -16.38 -0.53 -16.33
C HIS A 373 -16.80 -1.42 -17.50
N LYS A 374 -16.20 -2.59 -17.70
CA LYS A 374 -16.49 -3.40 -18.90
C LYS A 374 -17.64 -4.39 -18.68
N PHE A 375 -18.02 -4.63 -17.44
CA PHE A 375 -19.27 -5.31 -17.12
C PHE A 375 -20.44 -4.36 -17.36
N THR A 376 -21.02 -4.42 -18.56
CA THR A 376 -22.35 -3.94 -19.01
C THR A 376 -22.29 -3.06 -20.25
N ALA A 377 -21.98 -3.65 -21.40
CA ALA A 377 -22.59 -3.23 -22.67
C ALA A 377 -23.69 -4.23 -23.11
N GLU A 378 -23.62 -5.50 -22.70
CA GLU A 378 -24.51 -6.55 -23.23
C GLU A 378 -25.70 -6.90 -22.31
N LYS A 379 -25.70 -6.47 -21.05
CA LYS A 379 -26.86 -6.56 -20.13
C LYS A 379 -27.41 -5.17 -19.79
N ALA A 380 -27.76 -4.40 -20.83
CA ALA A 380 -28.43 -3.10 -20.72
C ALA A 380 -29.91 -3.22 -20.29
N THR A 381 -30.16 -3.95 -19.20
CA THR A 381 -31.43 -3.95 -18.46
C THR A 381 -31.22 -3.73 -16.95
N ALA A 382 -29.99 -3.47 -16.49
CA ALA A 382 -29.71 -3.18 -15.09
C ALA A 382 -29.60 -1.66 -14.82
N LEU A 383 -30.31 -1.22 -13.78
CA LEU A 383 -30.32 0.09 -13.10
C LEU A 383 -29.16 1.04 -13.47
N GLN A 384 -29.50 2.29 -13.81
CA GLN A 384 -28.53 3.37 -14.03
C GLN A 384 -27.57 3.48 -12.83
N GLN A 385 -26.30 3.15 -13.04
CA GLN A 385 -25.24 3.40 -12.07
C GLN A 385 -25.23 4.88 -11.68
N SER A 386 -25.12 5.15 -10.38
CA SER A 386 -25.10 6.52 -9.89
C SER A 386 -23.87 7.27 -10.40
N HIS A 387 -23.93 8.61 -10.43
CA HIS A 387 -22.79 9.43 -10.82
C HIS A 387 -21.56 9.16 -9.92
N GLN A 388 -21.79 8.89 -8.64
CA GLN A 388 -20.74 8.56 -7.68
C GLN A 388 -20.06 7.23 -8.02
N GLU A 389 -20.82 6.18 -8.35
CA GLU A 389 -20.25 4.88 -8.72
C GLU A 389 -19.42 4.92 -10.00
N LYS A 390 -19.81 5.78 -10.95
CA LYS A 390 -19.02 6.02 -12.17
C LYS A 390 -17.70 6.72 -11.86
N GLN A 391 -17.71 7.70 -10.95
CA GLN A 391 -16.49 8.40 -10.52
C GLN A 391 -15.55 7.47 -9.76
N GLU A 392 -16.07 6.68 -8.82
CA GLU A 392 -15.30 5.66 -8.06
C GLU A 392 -14.62 4.68 -9.00
N GLY A 393 -15.39 4.15 -9.95
CA GLY A 393 -14.85 3.31 -11.00
C GLY A 393 -13.69 3.97 -11.74
N CYS A 394 -13.90 5.15 -12.32
CA CYS A 394 -12.86 5.84 -13.09
C CYS A 394 -11.57 5.99 -12.28
N GLN A 395 -11.70 6.29 -10.98
CA GLN A 395 -10.55 6.40 -10.07
C GLN A 395 -9.85 5.06 -9.84
N ILE A 396 -10.58 3.96 -9.60
CA ILE A 396 -10.00 2.61 -9.45
C ILE A 396 -9.17 2.24 -10.68
N ASN A 397 -9.74 2.43 -11.86
CA ASN A 397 -9.05 2.10 -13.11
C ASN A 397 -7.80 2.96 -13.32
N PHE A 398 -7.87 4.24 -12.96
CA PHE A 398 -6.72 5.13 -12.99
C PHE A 398 -5.63 4.69 -12.02
N ASP A 399 -5.98 4.33 -10.79
CA ASP A 399 -5.03 3.89 -9.76
C ASP A 399 -4.33 2.59 -10.18
N VAL A 400 -5.09 1.62 -10.72
CA VAL A 400 -4.54 0.40 -11.32
C VAL A 400 -3.61 0.74 -12.47
N MET A 401 -4.01 1.60 -13.40
CA MET A 401 -3.18 1.98 -14.56
C MET A 401 -1.88 2.66 -14.14
N ALA A 402 -1.93 3.58 -13.17
CA ALA A 402 -0.76 4.22 -12.60
C ALA A 402 0.18 3.19 -11.97
N LEU A 403 -0.37 2.24 -11.21
CA LEU A 403 0.42 1.16 -10.61
C LEU A 403 1.04 0.25 -11.67
N LYS A 404 0.33 -0.01 -12.78
CA LYS A 404 0.86 -0.77 -13.91
C LYS A 404 2.12 -0.14 -14.48
N GLU A 405 2.07 1.16 -14.67
CA GLU A 405 3.19 1.92 -15.21
C GLU A 405 4.36 1.99 -14.22
N VAL A 406 4.08 2.17 -12.93
CA VAL A 406 5.10 2.13 -11.87
C VAL A 406 5.80 0.78 -11.83
N MET A 407 5.06 -0.33 -11.82
CA MET A 407 5.64 -1.68 -11.76
C MET A 407 6.44 -2.00 -13.02
N ARG A 408 5.97 -1.58 -14.20
CA ARG A 408 6.72 -1.72 -15.46
C ARG A 408 8.00 -0.90 -15.44
N ALA A 409 7.94 0.36 -15.03
CA ALA A 409 9.11 1.24 -14.96
C ALA A 409 10.13 0.72 -13.93
N TRP A 410 9.64 0.22 -12.80
CA TRP A 410 10.46 -0.39 -11.75
C TRP A 410 11.12 -1.68 -12.21
N SER A 411 10.36 -2.61 -12.79
CA SER A 411 10.90 -3.91 -13.25
C SER A 411 11.91 -3.75 -14.39
N THR A 412 11.78 -2.70 -15.19
CA THR A 412 12.73 -2.37 -16.28
C THR A 412 13.87 -1.45 -15.85
N ASN A 413 14.04 -1.18 -14.54
CA ASN A 413 15.06 -0.28 -13.99
C ASN A 413 15.10 1.10 -14.65
N GLN A 414 13.93 1.67 -14.98
CA GLN A 414 13.90 3.02 -15.52
C GLN A 414 14.41 4.03 -14.48
N PRO A 415 15.14 5.07 -14.91
CA PRO A 415 15.71 6.07 -14.00
C PRO A 415 14.63 6.88 -13.27
N TRP A 416 13.48 7.04 -13.91
CA TRP A 416 12.35 7.77 -13.34
C TRP A 416 11.14 6.85 -13.24
N ILE A 417 10.64 6.69 -12.01
CA ILE A 417 9.46 5.87 -11.72
C ILE A 417 8.32 6.81 -11.28
N PRO A 418 7.15 6.74 -11.94
CA PRO A 418 6.07 7.72 -11.77
C PRO A 418 5.22 7.49 -10.50
N PHE A 419 5.83 7.42 -9.32
CA PHE A 419 5.11 7.19 -8.06
C PHE A 419 4.11 8.30 -7.69
N ARG A 420 4.18 9.47 -8.32
CA ARG A 420 3.25 10.59 -8.08
C ARG A 420 2.02 10.57 -8.99
N SER A 421 1.88 9.57 -9.85
CA SER A 421 0.75 9.48 -10.78
C SER A 421 -0.59 9.24 -10.08
N SER A 422 -0.60 8.57 -8.93
CA SER A 422 -1.81 8.37 -8.14
C SER A 422 -1.51 8.32 -6.63
N PRO A 423 -2.50 8.61 -5.77
CA PRO A 423 -2.31 8.46 -4.32
C PRO A 423 -1.93 7.04 -3.90
N LEU A 424 -2.46 6.01 -4.59
CA LEU A 424 -2.07 4.62 -4.39
C LEU A 424 -0.58 4.41 -4.67
N THR A 425 -0.08 4.89 -5.82
CA THR A 425 1.34 4.75 -6.17
C THR A 425 2.26 5.55 -5.25
N MET A 426 1.78 6.69 -4.71
CA MET A 426 2.51 7.46 -3.72
C MET A 426 2.69 6.67 -2.43
N VAL A 427 1.60 6.10 -1.90
CA VAL A 427 1.64 5.27 -0.69
C VAL A 427 2.51 4.04 -0.90
N LEU A 428 2.34 3.33 -2.02
CA LEU A 428 3.07 2.11 -2.28
C LEU A 428 4.57 2.31 -2.54
N ARG A 429 5.03 3.55 -2.79
CA ARG A 429 6.43 3.87 -3.09
C ARG A 429 7.41 3.29 -2.07
N GLU A 430 7.08 3.37 -0.78
CA GLU A 430 7.96 2.86 0.28
C GLU A 430 8.21 1.35 0.15
N TYR A 431 7.24 0.60 -0.39
CA TYR A 431 7.32 -0.86 -0.57
C TYR A 431 8.12 -1.28 -1.80
N PHE A 432 8.51 -0.34 -2.66
CA PHE A 432 9.36 -0.58 -3.85
C PHE A 432 10.80 -0.05 -3.66
N VAL A 433 11.02 0.91 -2.74
CA VAL A 433 12.20 1.79 -2.72
C VAL A 433 13.03 1.68 -1.40
N GLY A 434 12.79 0.68 -0.56
CA GLY A 434 13.45 0.51 0.76
C GLY A 434 14.95 0.13 0.75
N GLN A 435 15.61 0.26 1.92
CA GLN A 435 17.06 0.10 2.12
C GLN A 435 17.57 -1.35 2.15
N LYS A 436 16.82 -2.29 2.74
CA LYS A 436 17.08 -3.74 2.67
C LYS A 436 15.93 -4.39 1.92
N LYS A 437 16.13 -4.62 0.62
CA LYS A 437 15.09 -5.17 -0.26
C LYS A 437 15.01 -6.68 -0.08
N GLY A 438 13.84 -7.15 0.35
CA GLY A 438 13.48 -8.55 0.33
C GLY A 438 12.68 -8.89 -0.92
N THR A 439 11.86 -9.93 -0.82
CA THR A 439 11.03 -10.41 -1.93
C THR A 439 9.85 -9.48 -2.20
N THR A 440 9.76 -8.99 -3.43
CA THR A 440 8.54 -8.36 -3.96
C THR A 440 7.91 -9.28 -5.00
N ALA A 441 6.64 -9.63 -4.82
CA ALA A 441 5.92 -10.54 -5.71
C ALA A 441 4.54 -10.02 -6.11
N MET A 442 4.14 -10.32 -7.35
CA MET A 442 2.79 -10.14 -7.85
C MET A 442 2.13 -11.51 -8.08
N ILE A 443 0.93 -11.69 -7.55
CA ILE A 443 0.08 -12.85 -7.77
C ILE A 443 -1.05 -12.41 -8.70
N VAL A 444 -0.97 -12.84 -9.95
CA VAL A 444 -2.00 -12.62 -10.96
C VAL A 444 -3.10 -13.66 -10.75
N THR A 445 -4.22 -13.26 -10.17
CA THR A 445 -5.37 -14.15 -9.95
C THR A 445 -6.24 -14.21 -11.20
N LEU A 446 -6.63 -15.42 -11.60
CA LEU A 446 -7.22 -15.74 -12.90
C LEU A 446 -8.51 -16.54 -12.71
N SER A 447 -9.54 -16.16 -13.47
CA SER A 447 -10.80 -16.92 -13.55
C SER A 447 -10.71 -17.96 -14.66
N PRO A 448 -11.11 -19.22 -14.41
CA PRO A 448 -11.20 -20.24 -15.45
C PRO A 448 -12.43 -20.05 -16.35
N ALA A 449 -13.43 -19.27 -15.93
CA ALA A 449 -14.66 -19.05 -16.67
C ALA A 449 -14.44 -18.55 -18.12
N LYS A 450 -15.00 -19.26 -19.09
CA LYS A 450 -14.91 -18.93 -20.51
C LYS A 450 -15.46 -17.54 -20.84
N GLU A 451 -16.59 -17.14 -20.26
CA GLU A 451 -17.16 -15.80 -20.44
C GLU A 451 -16.22 -14.66 -20.02
N ARG A 452 -15.21 -14.97 -19.20
CA ARG A 452 -14.20 -14.02 -18.70
C ARG A 452 -12.89 -14.06 -19.48
N TYR A 453 -12.81 -14.78 -20.60
CA TYR A 453 -11.58 -14.97 -21.36
C TYR A 453 -10.80 -13.68 -21.62
N THR A 454 -11.46 -12.63 -22.11
CA THR A 454 -10.82 -11.34 -22.39
C THR A 454 -10.21 -10.71 -21.13
N ALA A 455 -10.92 -10.79 -19.99
CA ALA A 455 -10.47 -10.22 -18.72
C ALA A 455 -9.27 -10.98 -18.13
N THR A 456 -9.34 -12.32 -18.18
CA THR A 456 -8.25 -13.22 -17.80
C THR A 456 -7.02 -12.99 -18.68
N LEU A 457 -7.19 -12.90 -20.00
CA LEU A 457 -6.13 -12.63 -20.95
C LEU A 457 -5.45 -11.27 -20.73
N ASN A 458 -6.22 -10.21 -20.43
CA ASN A 458 -5.65 -8.90 -20.08
C ASN A 458 -4.81 -8.96 -18.80
N SER A 459 -5.24 -9.75 -17.83
CA SER A 459 -4.50 -9.95 -16.57
C SER A 459 -3.19 -10.70 -16.81
N LEU A 460 -3.23 -11.77 -17.59
CA LEU A 460 -2.05 -12.53 -18.02
C LEU A 460 -1.05 -11.70 -18.81
N ARG A 461 -1.53 -10.89 -19.77
CA ARG A 461 -0.68 -9.98 -20.55
C ARG A 461 0.08 -9.01 -19.67
N TYR A 462 -0.60 -8.44 -18.69
CA TYR A 462 0.04 -7.53 -17.76
C TYR A 462 1.06 -8.25 -16.87
N GLY A 463 0.73 -9.43 -16.32
CA GLY A 463 1.67 -10.26 -15.57
C GLY A 463 2.92 -10.60 -16.39
N SER A 464 2.73 -11.01 -17.66
CA SER A 464 3.82 -11.29 -18.58
C SER A 464 4.68 -10.06 -18.85
N LEU A 465 4.09 -8.87 -18.96
CA LEU A 465 4.83 -7.63 -19.21
C LEU A 465 5.76 -7.26 -18.05
N VAL A 466 5.30 -7.41 -16.81
CA VAL A 466 6.09 -7.00 -15.62
C VAL A 466 7.04 -8.08 -15.11
N GLY A 467 6.74 -9.35 -15.39
CA GLY A 467 7.57 -10.50 -14.99
C GLY A 467 8.58 -10.95 -16.03
N ALA A 468 8.48 -10.48 -17.28
CA ALA A 468 9.43 -10.86 -18.32
C ALA A 468 10.86 -10.41 -17.96
N PRO A 469 11.87 -11.26 -18.15
CA PRO A 469 13.26 -10.90 -17.94
C PRO A 469 13.63 -9.73 -18.86
N LYS A 470 14.49 -8.86 -18.35
CA LYS A 470 15.00 -7.69 -19.08
C LYS A 470 15.59 -8.17 -20.41
N GLY A 471 15.12 -7.59 -21.52
CA GLY A 471 15.82 -7.70 -22.80
C GLY A 471 17.25 -7.18 -22.59
N LYS A 472 18.25 -8.01 -22.94
CA LYS A 472 19.65 -7.61 -22.90
C LYS A 472 19.93 -6.48 -23.89
#